data_AF-A0A453SZJ3-F1
#
_entry.id   AF-A0A453SZJ3-F1
#
_cell.length_a   1.000
_cell.length_b   1.000
_cell.length_c   1.000
_cell.angle_alpha   90.00
_cell.angle_beta   90.00
_cell.angle_gamma   90.00
#
_symmetry.space_group_name_H-M   'P 1'
#
loop_
_entity.id
_entity.type
_entity.pdbx_description
1 polymer ?
#
loop_
_entity_poly.entity_id
_entity_poly.type
_entity_poly.pdbx_seq_one_letter_code
_entity_poly.pdbx_strand_id
1 'polypeptide(L)'
;MQLGTRRRRRSSEPGPAGGADYLSALPEDLLLLVLARLGCAAAAARTGLLSRRWRGLWARLRDLSFRGLAFPSLQAALGRVSRPPPAVSLLEIHVPSQNWPEDGPAAGAVTSLLRAAALLAPEKLVFTFPLDSHLSYAGVDLPCFHRATSIVLEWIPFVLAGGEYPALQTLSIRGCEVDDLGALLSLCPHLRALRLIWLGGDDDRTTVHSTSLQELVMEAMWARRVDIVAPMLKQLTVSLHAYEQASISILAPMVEKVSWQCLYQNRTIWFGLWCLEKLSLQTAEAQEQLPSLHIHACSVCGLSWSIYWNSRLN
;
A
#
# COMPACT_ATOMS: atom_id res chain seq x y z
N MET A 1 -16.72 62.17 39.62
CA MET A 1 -16.46 62.40 38.18
C MET A 1 -16.78 61.12 37.41
N GLN A 2 -17.95 61.08 36.77
CA GLN A 2 -18.34 60.03 35.82
C GLN A 2 -17.85 60.45 34.42
N LEU A 3 -17.16 59.58 33.70
CA LEU A 3 -16.84 59.79 32.29
C LEU A 3 -17.35 58.59 31.48
N GLY A 4 -18.21 58.93 30.53
CA GLY A 4 -19.16 58.05 29.87
C GLY A 4 -18.56 57.23 28.73
N THR A 5 -19.19 56.08 28.54
CA THR A 5 -19.01 55.13 27.45
C THR A 5 -19.52 55.69 26.13
N ARG A 6 -18.62 55.89 25.15
CA ARG A 6 -18.99 56.28 23.77
C ARG A 6 -19.08 55.04 22.89
N ARG A 7 -20.30 54.47 22.82
CA ARG A 7 -20.67 53.36 21.93
C ARG A 7 -20.73 53.87 20.49
N ARG A 8 -19.71 53.58 19.67
CA ARG A 8 -19.68 53.91 18.24
C ARG A 8 -20.69 53.05 17.48
N ARG A 9 -21.88 53.60 17.19
CA ARG A 9 -22.83 53.05 16.21
C ARG A 9 -22.11 52.94 14.85
N ARG A 10 -21.87 51.73 14.36
CA ARG A 10 -21.60 51.50 12.94
C ARG A 10 -22.95 51.50 12.23
N SER A 11 -23.17 52.52 11.41
CA SER A 11 -24.20 52.54 10.38
C SER A 11 -23.91 51.42 9.38
N SER A 12 -24.86 50.53 9.21
CA SER A 12 -24.86 49.47 8.22
C SER A 12 -25.67 49.92 7.01
N GLU A 13 -24.99 50.40 5.97
CA GLU A 13 -25.56 50.45 4.63
C GLU A 13 -25.20 49.13 3.92
N PRO A 14 -26.17 48.36 3.40
CA PRO A 14 -25.89 47.21 2.58
C PRO A 14 -25.63 47.67 1.14
N GLY A 15 -24.36 47.63 0.72
CA GLY A 15 -24.00 47.80 -0.69
C GLY A 15 -24.46 46.61 -1.54
N PRO A 16 -24.86 46.82 -2.81
CA PRO A 16 -25.28 45.75 -3.70
C PRO A 16 -24.05 45.08 -4.31
N ALA A 17 -23.48 44.13 -3.58
CA ALA A 17 -22.42 43.25 -4.09
C ALA A 17 -22.71 41.80 -3.68
N GLY A 18 -23.90 41.33 -4.01
CA GLY A 18 -24.31 39.93 -3.86
C GLY A 18 -24.47 39.30 -5.23
N GLY A 19 -23.37 39.02 -5.93
CA GLY A 19 -23.42 38.16 -7.11
C GLY A 19 -24.08 36.83 -6.71
N ALA A 20 -25.12 36.41 -7.44
CA ALA A 20 -25.87 35.22 -7.09
C ALA A 20 -24.93 34.00 -7.02
N ASP A 21 -24.96 33.29 -5.89
CA ASP A 21 -24.15 32.11 -5.66
C ASP A 21 -24.77 30.91 -6.38
N TYR A 22 -24.54 30.87 -7.70
CA TYR A 22 -25.06 29.81 -8.58
C TYR A 22 -24.48 28.43 -8.23
N LEU A 23 -23.28 28.38 -7.64
CA LEU A 23 -22.66 27.15 -7.18
C LEU A 23 -23.41 26.58 -5.97
N SER A 24 -23.84 27.42 -5.03
CA SER A 24 -24.71 26.98 -3.92
C SER A 24 -26.14 26.66 -4.32
N ALA A 25 -26.58 27.01 -5.54
CA ALA A 25 -27.92 26.67 -6.03
C ALA A 25 -28.00 25.25 -6.60
N LEU A 26 -26.87 24.63 -6.95
CA LEU A 26 -26.83 23.28 -7.54
C LEU A 26 -27.39 22.19 -6.60
N PRO A 27 -28.03 21.14 -7.13
CA PRO A 27 -28.37 19.94 -6.36
C PRO A 27 -27.14 19.34 -5.66
N GLU A 28 -27.37 18.72 -4.51
CA GLU A 28 -26.30 18.19 -3.66
C GLU A 28 -25.46 17.11 -4.36
N ASP A 29 -26.07 16.28 -5.19
CA ASP A 29 -25.38 15.24 -5.95
C ASP A 29 -24.34 15.83 -6.92
N LEU A 30 -24.65 16.99 -7.52
CA LEU A 30 -23.70 17.69 -8.38
C LEU A 30 -22.54 18.28 -7.56
N LEU A 31 -22.81 18.76 -6.34
CA LEU A 31 -21.77 19.22 -5.44
C LEU A 31 -20.83 18.08 -5.06
N LEU A 32 -21.37 16.91 -4.74
CA LEU A 32 -20.58 15.71 -4.44
C LEU A 32 -19.72 15.27 -5.63
N LEU A 33 -20.24 15.37 -6.86
CA LEU A 33 -19.44 15.11 -8.06
C LEU A 33 -18.28 16.09 -8.23
N VAL A 34 -18.52 17.39 -8.00
CA VAL A 34 -17.44 18.40 -8.04
C VAL A 34 -16.39 18.09 -6.97
N LEU A 35 -16.81 17.77 -5.75
CA LEU A 35 -15.88 17.44 -4.67
C LEU A 35 -15.09 16.16 -4.93
N ALA A 36 -15.73 15.13 -5.50
CA ALA A 36 -15.07 13.88 -5.87
C ALA A 36 -13.96 14.13 -6.91
N ARG A 37 -14.15 15.08 -7.83
CA ARG A 37 -13.15 15.46 -8.85
C ARG A 37 -11.93 16.18 -8.27
N LEU A 38 -12.00 16.71 -7.04
CA LEU A 38 -10.85 17.31 -6.38
C LEU A 38 -9.83 16.27 -5.92
N GLY A 39 -10.26 15.01 -5.75
CA GLY A 39 -9.37 13.88 -5.41
C GLY A 39 -8.68 13.97 -4.04
N CYS A 40 -9.01 14.95 -3.20
CA CYS A 40 -8.44 15.12 -1.87
C CYS A 40 -9.49 15.68 -0.90
N ALA A 41 -9.68 14.99 0.23
CA ALA A 41 -10.63 15.36 1.26
C ALA A 41 -10.31 16.73 1.89
N ALA A 42 -9.02 17.09 2.00
CA ALA A 42 -8.61 18.40 2.48
C ALA A 42 -9.01 19.54 1.51
N ALA A 43 -8.77 19.35 0.22
CA ALA A 43 -9.18 20.30 -0.82
C ALA A 43 -10.72 20.43 -0.86
N ALA A 44 -11.42 19.29 -0.79
CA ALA A 44 -12.87 19.24 -0.71
C ALA A 44 -13.43 19.90 0.55
N ALA A 45 -12.75 19.82 1.70
CA ALA A 45 -13.16 20.53 2.91
C ALA A 45 -13.00 22.05 2.78
N ARG A 46 -11.97 22.53 2.07
CA ARG A 46 -11.70 23.96 1.86
C ARG A 46 -12.75 24.65 1.00
N THR A 47 -13.47 23.92 0.13
CA THR A 47 -14.60 24.49 -0.63
C THR A 47 -15.76 24.89 0.29
N GLY A 48 -15.83 24.36 1.52
CA GLY A 48 -16.75 24.82 2.55
C GLY A 48 -16.57 26.29 2.96
N LEU A 49 -15.46 26.93 2.57
CA LEU A 49 -15.25 28.37 2.71
C LEU A 49 -16.03 29.20 1.68
N LEU A 50 -16.40 28.60 0.55
CA LEU A 50 -17.18 29.27 -0.51
C LEU A 50 -18.63 29.48 -0.06
N SER A 51 -19.22 28.50 0.62
CA SER A 51 -20.59 28.56 1.13
C SER A 51 -20.83 27.55 2.24
N ARG A 52 -21.75 27.91 3.15
CA ARG A 52 -22.21 27.04 4.24
C ARG A 52 -22.76 25.70 3.74
N ARG A 53 -23.31 25.66 2.53
CA ARG A 53 -23.89 24.44 1.93
C ARG A 53 -22.82 23.39 1.59
N TRP A 54 -21.61 23.84 1.26
CA TRP A 54 -20.50 22.95 0.89
C TRP A 54 -19.78 22.37 2.12
N ARG A 55 -20.00 22.97 3.30
CA ARG A 55 -19.35 22.58 4.54
C ARG A 55 -19.80 21.18 4.96
N GLY A 56 -18.84 20.27 5.03
CA GLY A 56 -19.08 18.89 5.49
C GLY A 56 -19.56 17.92 4.41
N LEU A 57 -19.84 18.36 3.18
CA LEU A 57 -20.23 17.45 2.09
C LEU A 57 -19.11 16.47 1.72
N TRP A 58 -17.85 16.87 1.87
CA TRP A 58 -16.70 16.00 1.65
C TRP A 58 -16.74 14.72 2.52
N ALA A 59 -17.35 14.78 3.70
CA ALA A 59 -17.47 13.65 4.62
C ALA A 59 -18.48 12.58 4.15
N ARG A 60 -19.20 12.84 3.07
CA ARG A 60 -20.16 11.93 2.44
C ARG A 60 -19.62 11.28 1.16
N LEU A 61 -18.40 11.61 0.77
CA LEU A 61 -17.76 11.01 -0.40
C LEU A 61 -17.46 9.53 -0.15
N ARG A 62 -17.55 8.73 -1.21
CA ARG A 62 -17.16 7.31 -1.19
C ARG A 62 -15.66 7.11 -1.36
N ASP A 63 -14.99 8.06 -2.00
CA ASP A 63 -13.55 8.06 -2.22
C ASP A 63 -12.93 9.16 -1.37
N LEU A 64 -12.23 8.76 -0.31
CA LEU A 64 -11.62 9.65 0.67
C LEU A 64 -10.11 9.52 0.58
N SER A 65 -9.45 10.56 0.06
CA SER A 65 -7.99 10.64 0.02
C SER A 65 -7.50 11.75 0.93
N PHE A 66 -6.64 11.41 1.87
CA PHE A 66 -6.03 12.33 2.82
C PHE A 66 -4.53 12.44 2.53
N ARG A 67 -4.15 13.51 1.82
CA ARG A 67 -2.75 13.79 1.43
C ARG A 67 -2.31 15.15 1.95
N GLY A 68 -1.04 15.25 2.37
CA GLY A 68 -0.43 16.50 2.79
C GLY A 68 -1.05 17.11 4.07
N LEU A 69 -1.69 16.30 4.89
CA LEU A 69 -2.27 16.72 6.18
C LEU A 69 -1.34 16.31 7.31
N ALA A 70 -1.02 17.25 8.20
CA ALA A 70 -0.31 16.94 9.44
C ALA A 70 -1.05 15.84 10.23
N PHE A 71 -0.30 14.96 10.90
CA PHE A 71 -0.86 13.77 11.55
C PHE A 71 -2.06 14.05 12.49
N PRO A 72 -2.04 15.07 13.37
CA PRO A 72 -3.20 15.39 14.21
C PRO A 72 -4.44 15.81 13.39
N SER A 73 -4.24 16.45 12.24
CA SER A 73 -5.32 16.86 11.34
C SER A 73 -5.93 15.65 10.61
N LEU A 74 -5.14 14.62 10.30
CA LEU A 74 -5.64 13.35 9.75
C LEU A 74 -6.64 12.70 10.72
N GLN A 75 -6.24 12.54 11.98
CA GLN A 75 -7.08 11.93 13.01
C GLN A 75 -8.38 12.73 13.22
N ALA A 76 -8.28 14.05 13.29
CA ALA A 76 -9.45 14.93 13.39
C ALA A 76 -10.36 14.86 12.15
N ALA A 77 -9.78 14.68 10.95
CA ALA A 77 -10.55 14.55 9.72
C ALA A 77 -11.30 13.22 9.65
N LEU A 78 -10.66 12.09 9.96
CA LEU A 78 -11.35 10.79 10.04
C LEU A 78 -12.51 10.82 11.05
N GLY A 79 -12.35 11.51 12.18
CA GLY A 79 -13.42 11.70 13.16
C GLY A 79 -14.61 12.53 12.67
N ARG A 80 -14.47 13.28 11.58
CA ARG A 80 -15.55 14.10 10.97
C ARG A 80 -16.30 13.39 9.84
N VAL A 81 -15.84 12.22 9.41
CA VAL A 81 -16.57 11.41 8.43
C VAL A 81 -17.90 10.99 9.05
N SER A 82 -19.00 11.20 8.32
CA SER A 82 -20.36 10.97 8.85
C SER A 82 -20.54 9.52 9.28
N ARG A 83 -21.30 9.29 10.37
CA ARG A 83 -21.64 7.96 10.88
C ARG A 83 -23.17 7.78 10.87
N PRO A 84 -23.72 6.69 10.30
CA PRO A 84 -23.00 5.58 9.66
C PRO A 84 -22.30 6.03 8.37
N PRO A 85 -21.07 5.56 8.14
CA PRO A 85 -20.33 5.96 6.94
C PRO A 85 -21.10 5.50 5.70
N PRO A 86 -21.26 6.35 4.66
CA PRO A 86 -21.64 5.85 3.35
C PRO A 86 -20.62 4.79 2.93
N ALA A 87 -21.00 3.82 2.08
CA ALA A 87 -20.11 2.74 1.66
C ALA A 87 -18.82 3.30 1.03
N VAL A 88 -17.75 3.38 1.82
CA VAL A 88 -16.46 3.93 1.42
C VAL A 88 -15.83 2.94 0.44
N SER A 89 -15.70 3.36 -0.80
CA SER A 89 -15.10 2.56 -1.88
C SER A 89 -13.58 2.59 -1.77
N LEU A 90 -13.01 3.76 -1.49
CA LEU A 90 -11.58 3.96 -1.34
C LEU A 90 -11.28 4.84 -0.13
N LEU A 91 -10.41 4.37 0.74
CA LEU A 91 -9.78 5.16 1.79
C LEU A 91 -8.27 5.16 1.55
N GLU A 92 -7.74 6.33 1.24
CA GLU A 92 -6.31 6.53 1.00
C GLU A 92 -5.77 7.53 2.04
N ILE A 93 -4.76 7.12 2.79
CA ILE A 93 -4.13 7.91 3.84
C ILE A 93 -2.64 7.96 3.54
N HIS A 94 -2.14 9.16 3.24
CA HIS A 94 -0.72 9.45 3.10
C HIS A 94 -0.26 10.24 4.31
N VAL A 95 0.54 9.60 5.16
CA VAL A 95 1.11 10.28 6.32
C VAL A 95 2.34 11.07 5.86
N PRO A 96 2.39 12.40 6.04
CA PRO A 96 3.55 13.19 5.64
C PRO A 96 4.73 13.00 6.61
N SER A 97 5.95 13.16 6.10
CA SER A 97 7.20 13.13 6.89
C SER A 97 7.41 14.35 7.78
N GLN A 98 6.62 15.41 7.60
CA GLN A 98 6.86 16.71 8.22
C GLN A 98 6.21 16.84 9.59
N ASN A 99 6.89 17.55 10.50
CA ASN A 99 6.43 17.97 11.84
C ASN A 99 6.27 16.84 12.86
N TRP A 100 7.12 15.83 12.81
CA TRP A 100 7.13 14.79 13.83
C TRP A 100 8.02 15.19 15.02
N PRO A 101 7.75 14.67 16.23
CA PRO A 101 8.72 14.69 17.31
C PRO A 101 10.03 14.03 16.86
N GLU A 102 11.15 14.30 17.54
CA GLU A 102 12.46 13.69 17.23
C GLU A 102 12.40 12.14 17.19
N ASP A 103 11.49 11.54 17.96
CA ASP A 103 11.26 10.08 18.04
C ASP A 103 10.21 9.53 17.04
N GLY A 104 9.67 10.36 16.13
CA GLY A 104 8.54 9.99 15.27
C GLY A 104 7.19 9.91 16.01
N PRO A 105 6.09 9.50 15.32
CA PRO A 105 4.79 9.33 15.93
C PRO A 105 4.77 8.04 16.72
N ALA A 106 4.18 8.10 17.92
CA ALA A 106 3.99 6.90 18.72
C ALA A 106 3.16 5.86 17.94
N ALA A 107 3.60 4.59 17.96
CA ALA A 107 2.90 3.48 17.31
C ALA A 107 1.41 3.42 17.68
N GLY A 108 1.09 3.64 18.96
CA GLY A 108 -0.30 3.70 19.45
C GLY A 108 -1.17 4.79 18.80
N ALA A 109 -0.57 5.91 18.37
CA ALA A 109 -1.29 6.95 17.65
C ALA A 109 -1.62 6.50 16.22
N VAL A 110 -0.69 5.82 15.54
CA VAL A 110 -0.92 5.22 14.21
C VAL A 110 -1.95 4.09 14.30
N THR A 111 -1.86 3.23 15.32
CA THR A 111 -2.88 2.22 15.63
C THR A 111 -4.25 2.85 15.82
N SER A 112 -4.33 3.96 16.57
CA SER A 112 -5.60 4.68 16.79
C SER A 112 -6.16 5.24 15.48
N LEU A 113 -5.30 5.73 14.59
CA LEU A 113 -5.67 6.19 13.25
C LEU A 113 -6.23 5.04 12.39
N LEU A 114 -5.55 3.89 12.37
CA LEU A 114 -6.00 2.70 11.65
C LEU A 114 -7.31 2.15 12.21
N ARG A 115 -7.50 2.17 13.54
CA ARG A 115 -8.79 1.81 14.16
C ARG A 115 -9.91 2.76 13.73
N ALA A 116 -9.64 4.06 13.66
CA ALA A 116 -10.61 5.04 13.14
C ALA A 116 -10.92 4.80 11.66
N ALA A 117 -9.92 4.41 10.85
CA ALA A 117 -10.09 4.02 9.46
C ALA A 117 -10.93 2.73 9.31
N ALA A 118 -10.71 1.73 10.18
CA ALA A 118 -11.47 0.48 10.18
C ALA A 118 -12.97 0.70 10.45
N LEU A 119 -13.31 1.69 11.29
CA LEU A 119 -14.70 2.10 11.52
C LEU A 119 -15.40 2.63 10.27
N LEU A 120 -14.66 3.04 9.24
CA LEU A 120 -15.22 3.48 7.96
C LEU A 120 -15.55 2.31 7.01
N ALA A 121 -15.16 1.08 7.37
CA ALA A 121 -15.35 -0.14 6.57
C ALA A 121 -15.03 0.04 5.07
N PRO A 122 -13.82 0.53 4.72
CA PRO A 122 -13.45 0.75 3.33
C PRO A 122 -13.40 -0.57 2.54
N GLU A 123 -13.74 -0.50 1.26
CA GLU A 123 -13.55 -1.62 0.32
C GLU A 123 -12.09 -1.71 -0.14
N LYS A 124 -11.46 -0.56 -0.35
CA LYS A 124 -10.04 -0.45 -0.69
C LYS A 124 -9.34 0.47 0.32
N LEU A 125 -8.29 -0.02 0.94
CA LEU A 125 -7.43 0.73 1.84
C LEU A 125 -6.06 0.93 1.19
N VAL A 126 -5.58 2.16 1.19
CA VAL A 126 -4.19 2.51 0.86
C VAL A 126 -3.63 3.31 2.03
N PHE A 127 -2.58 2.80 2.65
CA PHE A 127 -1.92 3.45 3.77
C PHE A 127 -0.43 3.56 3.49
N THR A 128 0.03 4.78 3.25
CA THR A 128 1.42 5.07 2.90
C THR A 128 2.06 5.88 4.03
N PHE A 129 3.18 5.37 4.49
CA PHE A 129 4.05 6.02 5.47
C PHE A 129 5.34 6.53 4.78
N PRO A 130 6.02 7.54 5.32
CA PRO A 130 7.26 8.05 4.74
C PRO A 130 8.41 7.05 4.90
N LEU A 131 9.27 6.90 3.88
CA LEU A 131 10.42 5.99 3.92
C LEU A 131 11.37 6.24 5.11
N ASP A 132 11.61 7.51 5.46
CA ASP A 132 12.59 7.91 6.47
C ASP A 132 12.03 7.90 7.91
N SER A 133 10.86 7.29 8.13
CA SER A 133 10.24 7.26 9.44
C SER A 133 10.98 6.31 10.39
N HIS A 134 11.62 6.87 11.40
CA HIS A 134 12.07 6.14 12.59
C HIS A 134 10.87 5.76 13.46
N LEU A 135 9.91 4.98 12.96
CA LEU A 135 9.03 4.29 13.88
C LEU A 135 9.92 3.39 14.73
N SER A 136 9.84 3.56 16.05
CA SER A 136 10.44 2.57 16.94
C SER A 136 9.91 1.19 16.52
N TYR A 137 10.73 0.15 16.66
CA TYR A 137 10.37 -1.25 16.39
C TYR A 137 9.11 -1.75 17.14
N ALA A 138 8.45 -0.90 17.92
CA ALA A 138 7.10 -1.13 18.40
C ALA A 138 6.12 -1.16 17.22
N GLY A 139 5.88 -2.35 16.68
CA GLY A 139 5.01 -2.54 15.54
C GLY A 139 3.58 -2.02 15.77
N VAL A 140 2.97 -1.50 14.71
CA VAL A 140 1.63 -0.91 14.73
C VAL A 140 0.57 -2.00 14.59
N ASP A 141 -0.35 -2.11 15.55
CA ASP A 141 -1.48 -3.04 15.42
C ASP A 141 -2.34 -2.72 14.18
N LEU A 142 -2.37 -3.63 13.22
CA LEU A 142 -3.25 -3.57 12.06
C LEU A 142 -4.62 -4.16 12.42
N PRO A 143 -5.70 -3.35 12.47
CA PRO A 143 -7.04 -3.83 12.80
C PRO A 143 -7.68 -4.59 11.64
N CYS A 144 -8.68 -5.42 11.94
CA CYS A 144 -9.39 -6.20 10.92
C CYS A 144 -10.32 -5.32 10.07
N PHE A 145 -10.05 -5.29 8.76
CA PHE A 145 -10.90 -4.60 7.78
C PHE A 145 -11.85 -5.60 7.12
N HIS A 146 -12.96 -5.94 7.80
CA HIS A 146 -13.90 -6.99 7.40
C HIS A 146 -14.49 -6.83 5.98
N ARG A 147 -14.65 -5.60 5.49
CA ARG A 147 -15.19 -5.29 4.15
C ARG A 147 -14.10 -5.09 3.08
N ALA A 148 -12.83 -4.95 3.47
CA ALA A 148 -11.78 -4.62 2.53
C ALA A 148 -11.48 -5.80 1.61
N THR A 149 -11.58 -5.56 0.30
CA THR A 149 -11.15 -6.50 -0.74
C THR A 149 -9.72 -6.21 -1.20
N SER A 150 -9.24 -4.98 -0.98
CA SER A 150 -7.88 -4.55 -1.31
C SER A 150 -7.24 -3.78 -0.18
N ILE A 151 -6.03 -4.17 0.21
CA ILE A 151 -5.20 -3.44 1.19
C ILE A 151 -3.82 -3.20 0.57
N VAL A 152 -3.36 -1.95 0.60
CA VAL A 152 -2.02 -1.53 0.22
C VAL A 152 -1.37 -0.86 1.43
N LEU A 153 -0.25 -1.40 1.88
CA LEU A 153 0.55 -0.90 2.99
C LEU A 153 1.96 -0.57 2.49
N GLU A 154 2.42 0.65 2.74
CA GLU A 154 3.75 1.10 2.32
C GLU A 154 4.51 1.70 3.50
N TRP A 155 5.72 1.19 3.76
CA TRP A 155 6.69 1.68 4.75
C TRP A 155 6.18 1.74 6.20
N ILE A 156 5.21 0.88 6.54
CA ILE A 156 4.65 0.78 7.89
C ILE A 156 5.10 -0.54 8.56
N PRO A 157 5.75 -0.51 9.74
CA PRO A 157 5.94 -1.69 10.57
C PRO A 157 4.61 -2.00 11.26
N PHE A 158 4.03 -3.17 10.99
CA PHE A 158 2.75 -3.54 11.55
C PHE A 158 2.75 -4.95 12.14
N VAL A 159 1.94 -5.13 13.17
CA VAL A 159 1.65 -6.43 13.78
C VAL A 159 0.19 -6.75 13.55
N LEU A 160 -0.10 -8.02 13.28
CA LEU A 160 -1.46 -8.47 13.05
C LEU A 160 -2.22 -8.54 14.37
N ALA A 161 -3.28 -7.74 14.51
CA ALA A 161 -4.17 -7.80 15.65
C ALA A 161 -5.21 -8.92 15.47
N GLY A 162 -4.76 -10.18 15.52
CA GLY A 162 -5.56 -11.36 15.91
C GLY A 162 -6.94 -11.59 15.27
N GLY A 163 -7.19 -11.20 14.02
CA GLY A 163 -8.47 -11.51 13.36
C GLY A 163 -8.38 -11.66 11.84
N GLU A 164 -9.34 -12.37 11.29
CA GLU A 164 -9.39 -12.77 9.87
C GLU A 164 -9.78 -11.61 8.95
N TYR A 165 -9.30 -11.68 7.72
CA TYR A 165 -9.64 -10.76 6.62
C TYR A 165 -10.48 -11.49 5.57
N PRO A 166 -11.78 -11.75 5.85
CA PRO A 166 -12.59 -12.67 5.06
C PRO A 166 -12.90 -12.16 3.64
N ALA A 167 -12.90 -10.85 3.43
CA ALA A 167 -13.19 -10.27 2.10
C ALA A 167 -11.93 -10.01 1.27
N LEU A 168 -10.73 -10.15 1.85
CA LEU A 168 -9.50 -9.66 1.25
C LEU A 168 -9.08 -10.53 0.07
N GLN A 169 -8.97 -9.90 -1.10
CA GLN A 169 -8.58 -10.53 -2.36
C GLN A 169 -7.22 -10.06 -2.84
N THR A 170 -6.85 -8.81 -2.56
CA THR A 170 -5.57 -8.23 -2.99
C THR A 170 -4.83 -7.59 -1.84
N LEU A 171 -3.60 -8.02 -1.62
CA LEU A 171 -2.73 -7.47 -0.59
C LEU A 171 -1.42 -7.01 -1.24
N SER A 172 -1.05 -5.76 -1.00
CA SER A 172 0.23 -5.19 -1.44
C SER A 172 0.97 -4.64 -0.25
N ILE A 173 2.17 -5.14 -0.01
CA ILE A 173 3.06 -4.71 1.07
C ILE A 173 4.37 -4.24 0.44
N ARG A 174 4.72 -2.98 0.68
CA ARG A 174 5.95 -2.36 0.16
C ARG A 174 6.78 -1.82 1.32
N GLY A 175 8.01 -2.31 1.50
CA GLY A 175 8.93 -1.72 2.46
C GLY A 175 8.52 -1.90 3.92
N CYS A 176 7.71 -2.91 4.22
CA CYS A 176 7.29 -3.24 5.59
C CYS A 176 8.12 -4.41 6.12
N GLU A 177 8.30 -4.46 7.43
CA GLU A 177 8.78 -5.63 8.14
C GLU A 177 7.58 -6.50 8.53
N VAL A 178 7.67 -7.81 8.26
CA VAL A 178 6.61 -8.79 8.55
C VAL A 178 7.25 -9.97 9.26
N ASP A 179 6.94 -10.13 10.55
CA ASP A 179 7.53 -11.18 11.40
C ASP A 179 7.20 -12.60 10.92
N ASP A 180 5.93 -12.85 10.58
CA ASP A 180 5.46 -14.15 10.08
C ASP A 180 4.45 -13.97 8.94
N LEU A 181 4.96 -14.06 7.71
CA LEU A 181 4.15 -14.00 6.50
C LEU A 181 3.19 -15.20 6.40
N GLY A 182 3.56 -16.36 6.94
CA GLY A 182 2.69 -17.55 6.96
C GLY A 182 1.47 -17.33 7.84
N ALA A 183 1.65 -16.76 9.03
CA ALA A 183 0.55 -16.35 9.90
C ALA A 183 -0.35 -15.32 9.20
N LEU A 184 0.22 -14.34 8.48
CA LEU A 184 -0.55 -13.36 7.71
C LEU A 184 -1.44 -14.01 6.65
N LEU A 185 -0.89 -14.94 5.88
CA LEU A 185 -1.63 -15.64 4.82
C LEU A 185 -2.72 -16.54 5.38
N SER A 186 -2.50 -17.13 6.56
CA SER A 186 -3.52 -17.94 7.23
C SER A 186 -4.77 -17.14 7.60
N LEU A 187 -4.63 -15.83 7.84
CA LEU A 187 -5.75 -14.91 8.13
C LEU A 187 -6.49 -14.44 6.86
N CYS A 188 -5.98 -14.73 5.66
CA CYS A 188 -6.49 -14.21 4.39
C CYS A 188 -6.95 -15.36 3.45
N PRO A 189 -8.00 -16.12 3.79
CA PRO A 189 -8.36 -17.36 3.08
C PRO A 189 -8.76 -17.15 1.62
N HIS A 190 -9.25 -15.96 1.26
CA HIS A 190 -9.74 -15.63 -0.09
C HIS A 190 -8.76 -14.80 -0.92
N LEU A 191 -7.51 -14.70 -0.48
CA LEU A 191 -6.49 -13.91 -1.15
C LEU A 191 -6.16 -14.45 -2.54
N ARG A 192 -6.30 -13.61 -3.56
CA ARG A 192 -6.04 -13.95 -4.97
C ARG A 192 -4.76 -13.32 -5.50
N ALA A 193 -4.41 -12.12 -5.05
CA ALA A 193 -3.21 -11.42 -5.48
C ALA A 193 -2.39 -10.95 -4.27
N LEU A 194 -1.11 -11.29 -4.25
CA LEU A 194 -0.15 -10.86 -3.25
C LEU A 194 1.02 -10.16 -3.92
N ARG A 195 1.32 -8.93 -3.48
CA ARG A 195 2.49 -8.17 -3.94
C ARG A 195 3.36 -7.82 -2.74
N LEU A 196 4.60 -8.29 -2.76
CA LEU A 196 5.60 -8.10 -1.75
C LEU A 196 6.78 -7.38 -2.40
N ILE A 197 7.11 -6.19 -1.92
CA ILE A 197 8.16 -5.38 -2.54
C ILE A 197 9.04 -4.80 -1.44
N TRP A 198 10.35 -4.93 -1.52
CA TRP A 198 11.27 -4.42 -0.48
C TRP A 198 10.97 -4.93 0.94
N LEU A 199 10.51 -6.18 1.09
CA LEU A 199 10.42 -6.76 2.43
C LEU A 199 11.83 -7.07 2.94
N GLY A 200 12.16 -6.59 4.13
CA GLY A 200 13.37 -6.93 4.87
C GLY A 200 12.99 -7.49 6.23
N GLY A 201 13.75 -8.49 6.71
CA GLY A 201 13.58 -9.10 8.02
C GLY A 201 14.82 -9.92 8.38
N ASP A 202 15.08 -10.06 9.68
CA ASP A 202 16.35 -10.55 10.23
C ASP A 202 16.67 -12.02 9.89
N ASP A 203 15.66 -12.84 9.58
CA ASP A 203 15.83 -14.27 9.27
C ASP A 203 15.92 -14.56 7.74
N ASP A 204 15.60 -13.58 6.87
CA ASP A 204 15.58 -13.74 5.40
C ASP A 204 14.79 -14.97 4.89
N ARG A 205 13.84 -15.47 5.69
CA ARG A 205 12.97 -16.62 5.36
C ARG A 205 11.62 -16.11 4.90
N THR A 206 11.23 -16.49 3.69
CA THR A 206 9.93 -16.14 3.13
C THR A 206 9.15 -17.41 2.80
N THR A 207 8.13 -17.70 3.61
CA THR A 207 7.20 -18.81 3.39
C THR A 207 5.87 -18.26 2.88
N VAL A 208 5.49 -18.67 1.67
CA VAL A 208 4.23 -18.29 1.03
C VAL A 208 3.43 -19.55 0.78
N HIS A 209 2.57 -19.92 1.72
CA HIS A 209 1.66 -21.05 1.58
C HIS A 209 0.24 -20.51 1.46
N SER A 210 -0.37 -20.69 0.28
CA SER A 210 -1.75 -20.27 0.06
C SER A 210 -2.42 -21.12 -1.00
N THR A 211 -3.63 -21.58 -0.72
CA THR A 211 -4.40 -22.43 -1.64
C THR A 211 -5.27 -21.64 -2.63
N SER A 212 -5.52 -20.35 -2.37
CA SER A 212 -6.39 -19.49 -3.18
C SER A 212 -5.65 -18.49 -4.06
N LEU A 213 -4.34 -18.34 -3.86
CA LEU A 213 -3.51 -17.36 -4.54
C LEU A 213 -3.39 -17.66 -6.04
N GLN A 214 -3.64 -16.64 -6.86
CA GLN A 214 -3.58 -16.69 -8.33
C GLN A 214 -2.45 -15.81 -8.90
N GLU A 215 -2.10 -14.74 -8.21
CA GLU A 215 -1.01 -13.83 -8.59
C GLU A 215 -0.06 -13.61 -7.41
N LEU A 216 1.23 -13.80 -7.64
CA LEU A 216 2.28 -13.53 -6.67
C LEU A 216 3.35 -12.67 -7.31
N VAL A 217 3.62 -11.52 -6.71
CA VAL A 217 4.72 -10.62 -7.09
C VAL A 217 5.61 -10.45 -5.87
N MET A 218 6.89 -10.78 -6.02
CA MET A 218 7.94 -10.60 -5.04
C MET A 218 9.05 -9.80 -5.72
N GLU A 219 9.30 -8.57 -5.29
CA GLU A 219 10.24 -7.67 -5.96
C GLU A 219 11.27 -7.08 -5.00
N ALA A 220 12.52 -7.00 -5.45
CA ALA A 220 13.63 -6.44 -4.69
C ALA A 220 13.76 -7.04 -3.27
N MET A 221 13.48 -8.34 -3.14
CA MET A 221 13.56 -9.02 -1.84
C MET A 221 14.94 -9.60 -1.62
N TRP A 222 15.35 -9.64 -0.35
CA TRP A 222 16.57 -10.32 0.08
C TRP A 222 16.13 -11.63 0.72
N ALA A 223 16.66 -12.77 0.27
CA ALA A 223 16.17 -14.05 0.73
C ALA A 223 17.26 -15.13 0.82
N ARG A 224 17.30 -15.82 1.96
CA ARG A 224 18.08 -17.06 2.18
C ARG A 224 17.23 -18.28 1.92
N ARG A 225 15.95 -18.23 2.27
CA ARG A 225 15.04 -19.36 2.04
C ARG A 225 13.68 -18.88 1.57
N VAL A 226 13.31 -19.29 0.36
CA VAL A 226 12.00 -19.00 -0.22
C VAL A 226 11.29 -20.33 -0.43
N ASP A 227 10.13 -20.49 0.20
CA ASP A 227 9.28 -21.65 -0.01
C ASP A 227 7.87 -21.19 -0.39
N ILE A 228 7.50 -21.45 -1.65
CA ILE A 228 6.22 -21.05 -2.22
C ILE A 228 5.41 -22.30 -2.52
N VAL A 229 4.26 -22.44 -1.86
CA VAL A 229 3.29 -23.51 -2.12
C VAL A 229 1.97 -22.85 -2.46
N ALA A 230 1.69 -22.77 -3.76
CA ALA A 230 0.53 -22.07 -4.29
C ALA A 230 -0.06 -22.85 -5.48
N PRO A 231 -0.92 -23.86 -5.22
CA PRO A 231 -1.39 -24.77 -6.26
C PRO A 231 -2.23 -24.10 -7.35
N MET A 232 -2.93 -23.00 -7.05
CA MET A 232 -3.80 -22.28 -7.99
C MET A 232 -3.13 -21.04 -8.62
N LEU A 233 -1.82 -20.89 -8.43
CA LEU A 233 -1.06 -19.73 -8.91
C LEU A 233 -0.99 -19.75 -10.43
N LYS A 234 -1.37 -18.65 -11.08
CA LYS A 234 -1.32 -18.46 -12.54
C LYS A 234 -0.18 -17.55 -12.97
N GLN A 235 0.10 -16.52 -12.16
CA GLN A 235 1.17 -15.57 -12.43
C GLN A 235 2.13 -15.49 -11.25
N LEU A 236 3.41 -15.67 -11.55
CA LEU A 236 4.52 -15.57 -10.62
C LEU A 236 5.51 -14.54 -11.15
N THR A 237 5.81 -13.51 -10.36
CA THR A 237 6.88 -12.55 -10.62
C THR A 237 7.78 -12.51 -9.41
N VAL A 238 9.06 -12.83 -9.59
CA VAL A 238 10.01 -12.94 -8.49
C VAL A 238 11.32 -12.27 -8.87
N SER A 239 11.73 -11.26 -8.11
CA SER A 239 12.99 -10.54 -8.24
C SER A 239 13.68 -10.53 -6.87
N LEU A 240 14.73 -11.34 -6.74
CA LEU A 240 15.41 -11.62 -5.47
C LEU A 240 16.90 -11.29 -5.55
N HIS A 241 17.44 -10.87 -4.41
CA HIS A 241 18.85 -10.91 -4.07
C HIS A 241 19.07 -12.11 -3.14
N ALA A 242 19.71 -13.14 -3.68
CA ALA A 242 20.00 -14.37 -2.95
C ALA A 242 21.35 -14.27 -2.23
N TYR A 243 21.35 -14.63 -0.95
CA TYR A 243 22.57 -14.77 -0.15
C TYR A 243 23.32 -16.07 -0.45
N GLU A 244 24.51 -16.19 0.13
CA GLU A 244 25.30 -17.43 0.12
C GLU A 244 24.44 -18.61 0.63
N GLN A 245 24.28 -19.65 -0.19
CA GLN A 245 23.47 -20.87 0.10
C GLN A 245 21.95 -20.69 0.08
N ALA A 246 21.41 -19.72 -0.67
CA ALA A 246 19.97 -19.55 -0.77
C ALA A 246 19.26 -20.84 -1.27
N SER A 247 18.20 -21.24 -0.58
CA SER A 247 17.34 -22.36 -0.94
C SER A 247 15.98 -21.87 -1.39
N ILE A 248 15.60 -22.21 -2.62
CA ILE A 248 14.37 -21.72 -3.24
C ILE A 248 13.56 -22.93 -3.71
N SER A 249 12.38 -23.12 -3.14
CA SER A 249 11.42 -24.16 -3.51
C SER A 249 10.10 -23.53 -3.94
N ILE A 250 9.56 -24.00 -5.06
CA ILE A 250 8.32 -23.49 -5.64
C ILE A 250 7.48 -24.65 -6.09
N LEU A 251 6.29 -24.75 -5.53
CA LEU A 251 5.25 -25.70 -5.89
C LEU A 251 4.03 -24.91 -6.40
N ALA A 252 4.04 -24.60 -7.69
CA ALA A 252 2.99 -23.86 -8.39
C ALA A 252 2.62 -24.57 -9.72
N PRO A 253 1.91 -25.72 -9.67
CA PRO A 253 1.61 -26.53 -10.85
C PRO A 253 0.72 -25.86 -11.91
N MET A 254 -0.06 -24.83 -11.55
CA MET A 254 -0.97 -24.15 -12.48
C MET A 254 -0.40 -22.84 -13.06
N VAL A 255 0.89 -22.57 -12.87
CA VAL A 255 1.50 -21.32 -13.30
C VAL A 255 1.60 -21.29 -14.82
N GLU A 256 1.10 -20.20 -15.40
CA GLU A 256 1.14 -19.94 -16.84
C GLU A 256 2.19 -18.87 -17.16
N LYS A 257 2.28 -17.84 -16.30
CA LYS A 257 3.19 -16.71 -16.47
C LYS A 257 4.23 -16.68 -15.36
N VAL A 258 5.50 -16.81 -15.73
CA VAL A 258 6.65 -16.69 -14.83
C VAL A 258 7.55 -15.57 -15.30
N SER A 259 7.80 -14.60 -14.42
CA SER A 259 8.94 -13.70 -14.52
C SER A 259 9.81 -13.95 -13.30
N TRP A 260 11.04 -14.35 -13.52
CA TRP A 260 11.99 -14.69 -12.49
C TRP A 260 13.27 -13.94 -12.75
N GLN A 261 13.82 -13.34 -11.70
CA GLN A 261 15.12 -12.70 -11.70
C GLN A 261 15.75 -12.93 -10.34
N CYS A 262 16.89 -13.60 -10.30
CA CYS A 262 17.66 -13.82 -9.09
C CYS A 262 19.07 -13.32 -9.31
N LEU A 263 19.52 -12.44 -8.42
CA LEU A 263 20.88 -11.92 -8.36
C LEU A 263 21.58 -12.60 -7.19
N TYR A 264 22.65 -13.33 -7.47
CA TYR A 264 23.43 -14.02 -6.45
C TYR A 264 24.58 -13.12 -6.02
N GLN A 265 24.56 -12.66 -4.77
CA GLN A 265 25.71 -11.96 -4.23
C GLN A 265 26.81 -12.97 -3.89
N ASN A 266 28.01 -12.67 -4.39
CA ASN A 266 29.26 -13.35 -4.06
C ASN A 266 29.34 -14.84 -4.49
N ARG A 267 30.12 -15.10 -5.56
CA ARG A 267 30.78 -16.35 -5.98
C ARG A 267 30.34 -17.69 -5.32
N THR A 268 29.07 -18.10 -5.33
CA THR A 268 28.65 -19.26 -4.49
C THR A 268 28.03 -20.45 -5.20
N ILE A 269 27.39 -20.29 -6.35
CA ILE A 269 26.99 -21.48 -7.14
C ILE A 269 28.13 -21.80 -8.11
N TRP A 270 29.04 -22.67 -7.66
CA TRP A 270 30.18 -23.12 -8.45
C TRP A 270 29.75 -24.26 -9.37
N PHE A 271 29.77 -24.00 -10.68
CA PHE A 271 29.79 -25.05 -11.69
C PHE A 271 31.23 -25.16 -12.20
N GLY A 272 32.09 -25.88 -11.47
CA GLY A 272 33.52 -25.92 -11.80
C GLY A 272 34.19 -24.55 -11.58
N LEU A 273 34.72 -23.90 -12.64
CA LEU A 273 35.39 -22.58 -12.59
C LEU A 273 34.44 -21.37 -12.73
N TRP A 274 33.13 -21.61 -12.74
CA TRP A 274 32.09 -20.63 -13.05
C TRP A 274 31.19 -20.37 -11.85
N CYS A 275 30.93 -19.09 -11.55
CA CYS A 275 29.92 -18.68 -10.58
C CYS A 275 28.68 -18.12 -11.29
N LEU A 276 27.48 -18.56 -10.86
CA LEU A 276 26.23 -17.96 -11.32
C LEU A 276 26.04 -16.58 -10.66
N GLU A 277 25.86 -15.55 -11.47
CA GLU A 277 25.67 -14.17 -10.99
C GLU A 277 24.22 -13.73 -11.12
N LYS A 278 23.59 -14.04 -12.25
CA LYS A 278 22.20 -13.71 -12.51
C LYS A 278 21.50 -14.85 -13.22
N LEU A 279 20.34 -15.22 -12.70
CA LEU A 279 19.40 -16.13 -13.34
C LEU A 279 18.11 -15.37 -13.63
N SER A 280 17.70 -15.30 -14.89
CA SER A 280 16.40 -14.74 -15.24
C SER A 280 15.63 -15.65 -16.17
N LEU A 281 14.37 -15.91 -15.87
CA LEU A 281 13.46 -16.73 -16.64
C LEU A 281 12.18 -15.91 -16.89
N GLN A 282 11.80 -15.73 -18.14
CA GLN A 282 10.59 -15.00 -18.51
C GLN A 282 9.75 -15.85 -19.45
N THR A 283 8.48 -16.03 -19.14
CA THR A 283 7.50 -16.61 -20.05
C THR A 283 6.91 -15.51 -20.91
N ALA A 284 6.68 -15.83 -22.18
CA ALA A 284 6.09 -14.93 -23.17
C ALA A 284 4.77 -14.31 -22.73
N GLU A 285 4.62 -12.99 -22.93
CA GLU A 285 3.39 -12.26 -22.61
C GLU A 285 2.29 -12.38 -23.68
N ALA A 286 2.67 -12.80 -24.90
CA ALA A 286 1.79 -12.98 -26.06
C ALA A 286 2.07 -14.31 -26.78
N GLN A 287 1.07 -14.84 -27.49
CA GLN A 287 1.10 -16.14 -28.23
C GLN A 287 2.26 -16.31 -29.23
N GLU A 288 3.05 -15.27 -29.50
CA GLU A 288 4.16 -15.27 -30.46
C GLU A 288 5.56 -15.10 -29.84
N GLN A 289 5.67 -14.79 -28.54
CA GLN A 289 6.97 -14.73 -27.88
C GLN A 289 7.34 -16.11 -27.32
N LEU A 290 8.63 -16.45 -27.31
CA LEU A 290 9.13 -17.69 -26.72
C LEU A 290 9.50 -17.44 -25.26
N PRO A 291 9.27 -18.40 -24.34
CA PRO A 291 9.85 -18.29 -23.01
C PRO A 291 11.38 -18.22 -23.13
N SER A 292 11.96 -17.21 -22.48
CA SER A 292 13.39 -16.93 -22.48
C SER A 292 14.00 -17.23 -21.12
N LEU A 293 15.10 -17.97 -21.13
CA LEU A 293 15.95 -18.23 -19.99
C LEU A 293 17.30 -17.57 -20.26
N HIS A 294 17.67 -16.63 -19.42
CA HIS A 294 18.93 -15.92 -19.45
C HIS A 294 19.74 -16.30 -18.22
N ILE A 295 20.90 -16.92 -18.44
CA ILE A 295 21.83 -17.33 -17.40
C ILE A 295 23.10 -16.49 -17.59
N HIS A 296 23.43 -15.64 -16.63
CA HIS A 296 24.69 -14.91 -16.59
C HIS A 296 25.60 -15.56 -15.56
N ALA A 297 26.77 -16.02 -16.00
CA ALA A 297 27.79 -16.61 -15.15
C ALA A 297 29.13 -15.92 -15.38
N CYS A 298 29.89 -15.74 -14.29
CA CYS A 298 31.23 -15.17 -14.33
C CYS A 298 32.27 -16.22 -13.94
N SER A 299 33.43 -16.18 -14.57
CA SER A 299 34.58 -17.02 -14.22
C SER A 299 35.47 -16.32 -13.20
N VAL A 300 36.14 -17.12 -12.35
CA VAL A 300 37.16 -16.65 -11.40
C VAL A 300 38.30 -15.86 -12.10
N CYS A 301 38.51 -16.08 -13.41
CA CYS A 301 39.50 -15.37 -14.22
C CYS A 301 39.01 -14.03 -14.83
N GLY A 302 37.82 -13.54 -14.47
CA GLY A 302 37.28 -12.26 -14.95
C GLY A 302 36.56 -12.31 -16.29
N LEU A 303 36.29 -13.50 -16.83
CA LEU A 303 35.50 -13.69 -18.05
C LEU A 303 34.01 -13.85 -17.70
N SER A 304 33.16 -12.96 -18.21
CA SER A 304 31.70 -13.08 -18.13
C SER A 304 31.15 -13.80 -19.36
N TRP A 305 30.19 -14.70 -19.15
CA TRP A 305 29.44 -15.36 -20.22
C TRP A 305 27.94 -15.27 -19.94
N SER A 306 27.17 -14.99 -21.00
CA SER A 306 25.71 -14.95 -20.96
C SER A 306 25.17 -16.03 -21.90
N ILE A 307 24.39 -16.97 -21.36
CA ILE A 307 23.68 -17.98 -22.14
C ILE A 307 22.24 -17.50 -22.29
N TYR A 308 21.81 -17.40 -23.54
CA TYR A 308 20.45 -17.06 -23.94
C TYR A 308 19.79 -18.33 -24.47
N TRP A 309 18.72 -18.76 -23.82
CA TRP A 309 17.95 -19.93 -24.22
C TRP A 309 16.50 -19.55 -24.48
N ASN A 310 16.05 -19.66 -25.73
CA ASN A 310 14.64 -19.54 -26.11
C ASN A 310 14.16 -20.92 -26.56
N SER A 311 13.23 -21.53 -25.82
CA SER A 311 12.64 -22.81 -26.23
C SER A 311 11.12 -22.76 -26.15
N ARG A 312 10.42 -23.46 -27.06
CA ARG A 312 8.99 -23.73 -26.89
C ARG A 312 8.84 -24.75 -25.75
N LEU A 313 8.25 -24.35 -24.63
CA LEU A 313 7.73 -25.30 -23.65
C LEU A 313 6.44 -25.86 -24.27
N ASN A 314 6.45 -27.14 -24.62
CA ASN A 314 5.27 -27.89 -25.07
C ASN A 314 4.40 -28.30 -23.88
#